data_AF-A0A5E6NQU0-F1
#
_entry.id   AF-A0A5E6NQU0-F1
#
_cell.length_a   1.000
_cell.length_b   1.000
_cell.length_c   1.000
_cell.angle_alpha   90.00
_cell.angle_beta   90.00
_cell.angle_gamma   90.00
#
_symmetry.space_group_name_H-M   'P 1'
#
loop_
_entity.id
_entity.type
_entity.pdbx_description
1 polymer ?
#
loop_
_entity_poly.entity_id
_entity_poly.type
_entity_poly.pdbx_seq_one_letter_code
_entity_poly.pdbx_strand_id
1 'polypeptide(L)'
;MFGKNAAVVIANPNGFDCNGCSFINTSKLTMVSGQSRMSDGAITGFKINNDLTSDFIIHELGLYANNTNDVDIISRAIKLRGELQAKQDLALKQGNDYYDYTTGEVKSNTNAAPIEFGIDISHLSNISAGSIKLIVTEKGAGVNTADGDIITDLSNLEITADGDLVLKANLSSQTDINLTSHHGNITQSGDIKAVQNIDINANQTYQNEGKDTIAQANLAITANTVNNQGGQLQQVVILISQ
;
A
#
# COMPACT_ATOMS: atom_id res chain seq x y z
N MET A 1 -22.22 9.92 -7.48
CA MET A 1 -23.03 9.52 -8.66
C MET A 1 -24.50 9.52 -8.29
N PHE A 2 -25.38 10.12 -9.10
CA PHE A 2 -26.83 10.00 -8.88
C PHE A 2 -27.39 8.79 -9.65
N GLY A 3 -28.33 8.05 -9.04
CA GLY A 3 -28.95 6.88 -9.67
C GLY A 3 -28.34 5.57 -9.21
N LYS A 4 -28.19 4.60 -10.13
CA LYS A 4 -27.66 3.28 -9.78
C LYS A 4 -26.17 3.35 -9.44
N ASN A 5 -25.76 2.48 -8.51
CA ASN A 5 -24.38 2.27 -8.16
C ASN A 5 -23.57 1.82 -9.40
N ALA A 6 -22.37 2.36 -9.58
CA ALA A 6 -21.55 2.13 -10.76
C ALA A 6 -20.04 2.11 -10.44
N ALA A 7 -19.28 1.44 -11.30
CA ALA A 7 -17.82 1.56 -11.30
C ALA A 7 -17.41 2.89 -11.96
N VAL A 8 -16.38 3.53 -11.40
CA VAL A 8 -15.83 4.81 -11.86
C VAL A 8 -14.35 4.64 -12.12
N VAL A 9 -13.91 5.06 -13.31
CA VAL A 9 -12.50 5.14 -13.68
C VAL A 9 -12.16 6.59 -13.99
N ILE A 10 -11.11 7.12 -13.38
CA ILE A 10 -10.58 8.46 -13.64
C ILE A 10 -9.11 8.33 -14.02
N ALA A 11 -8.78 8.68 -15.27
CA ALA A 11 -7.41 8.70 -15.75
C ALA A 11 -6.99 10.13 -16.05
N ASN A 12 -5.96 10.60 -15.36
CA ASN A 12 -5.40 11.94 -15.57
C ASN A 12 -3.88 11.87 -15.66
N PRO A 13 -3.29 12.03 -16.86
CA PRO A 13 -1.84 12.07 -17.04
C PRO A 13 -1.15 13.27 -16.35
N ASN A 14 -1.88 14.19 -15.73
CA ASN A 14 -1.28 15.32 -15.01
C ASN A 14 -1.24 15.09 -13.49
N GLY A 15 -1.63 13.90 -13.02
CA GLY A 15 -1.70 13.59 -11.59
C GLY A 15 -3.02 13.98 -10.94
N PHE A 16 -3.05 13.87 -9.62
CA PHE A 16 -4.21 14.18 -8.80
C PHE A 16 -3.80 14.97 -7.58
N ASP A 17 -4.60 15.96 -7.25
CA ASP A 17 -4.49 16.74 -6.03
C ASP A 17 -5.84 16.67 -5.31
N CYS A 18 -5.87 15.94 -4.20
CA CYS A 18 -7.08 15.65 -3.46
C CYS A 18 -7.00 16.25 -2.05
N ASN A 19 -7.96 17.10 -1.69
CA ASN A 19 -8.08 17.64 -0.35
C ASN A 19 -9.55 17.56 0.11
N GLY A 20 -9.93 16.43 0.72
CA GLY A 20 -11.30 16.17 1.14
C GLY A 20 -12.17 15.56 0.04
N CYS A 21 -11.60 14.76 -0.86
CA CYS A 21 -12.41 14.09 -1.88
C CYS A 21 -13.30 13.04 -1.23
N SER A 22 -14.50 12.87 -1.77
CA SER A 22 -15.39 11.79 -1.36
C SER A 22 -16.10 11.18 -2.56
N PHE A 23 -16.39 9.89 -2.45
CA PHE A 23 -17.07 9.13 -3.49
C PHE A 23 -18.33 8.49 -2.93
N ILE A 24 -19.47 8.87 -3.50
CA ILE A 24 -20.79 8.41 -3.09
C ILE A 24 -21.41 7.63 -4.24
N ASN A 25 -21.99 6.47 -3.91
CA ASN A 25 -22.69 5.60 -4.85
C ASN A 25 -21.78 5.06 -5.97
N THR A 26 -20.57 4.65 -5.58
CA THR A 26 -19.55 4.07 -6.44
C THR A 26 -19.27 2.65 -5.93
N SER A 27 -19.36 1.60 -6.77
CA SER A 27 -18.99 0.23 -6.34
C SER A 27 -17.49 0.04 -6.32
N LYS A 28 -16.84 0.49 -7.40
CA LYS A 28 -15.41 0.41 -7.64
C LYS A 28 -14.90 1.75 -8.14
N LEU A 29 -13.77 2.21 -7.61
CA LEU A 29 -13.08 3.42 -8.00
C LEU A 29 -11.66 3.06 -8.45
N THR A 30 -11.30 3.40 -9.68
CA THR A 30 -9.93 3.29 -10.17
C THR A 30 -9.45 4.66 -10.60
N MET A 31 -8.40 5.17 -9.95
CA MET A 31 -7.79 6.46 -10.28
C MET A 31 -6.35 6.24 -10.75
N VAL A 32 -6.01 6.74 -11.93
CA VAL A 32 -4.71 6.49 -12.56
C VAL A 32 -4.06 7.78 -13.02
N SER A 33 -2.87 8.07 -12.52
CA SER A 33 -1.99 9.12 -13.06
C SER A 33 -1.35 8.64 -14.37
N GLY A 34 -2.13 8.61 -15.45
CA GLY A 34 -1.70 8.03 -16.71
C GLY A 34 -2.72 8.12 -17.83
N GLN A 35 -2.34 7.62 -19.01
CA GLN A 35 -3.16 7.60 -20.21
C GLN A 35 -3.86 6.25 -20.37
N SER A 36 -5.18 6.26 -20.57
CA SER A 36 -5.94 5.03 -20.81
C SER A 36 -5.56 4.37 -22.13
N ARG A 37 -5.61 3.04 -22.14
CA ARG A 37 -5.50 2.19 -23.33
C ARG A 37 -6.79 1.42 -23.49
N MET A 38 -7.27 1.41 -24.72
CA MET A 38 -8.55 0.83 -25.09
C MET A 38 -8.34 -0.17 -26.21
N SER A 39 -9.08 -1.28 -26.18
CA SER A 39 -9.26 -2.20 -27.31
C SER A 39 -10.73 -2.51 -27.43
N ASP A 40 -11.27 -2.46 -28.65
CA ASP A 40 -12.66 -2.84 -28.94
C ASP A 40 -13.72 -2.15 -28.05
N GLY A 41 -13.45 -0.88 -27.68
CA GLY A 41 -14.34 -0.09 -26.84
C GLY A 41 -14.24 -0.37 -25.33
N ALA A 42 -13.38 -1.30 -24.90
CA ALA A 42 -13.12 -1.60 -23.50
C ALA A 42 -11.76 -1.07 -23.03
N ILE A 43 -11.66 -0.71 -21.75
CA ILE A 43 -10.40 -0.36 -21.09
C ILE A 43 -9.59 -1.64 -20.91
N THR A 44 -8.36 -1.66 -21.44
CA THR A 44 -7.43 -2.78 -21.23
C THR A 44 -6.38 -2.46 -20.17
N GLY A 45 -6.07 -1.18 -19.96
CA GLY A 45 -5.06 -0.74 -19.02
C GLY A 45 -4.68 0.71 -19.21
N PHE A 46 -3.57 1.10 -18.60
CA PHE A 46 -3.13 2.49 -18.53
C PHE A 46 -1.62 2.57 -18.66
N LYS A 47 -1.15 3.46 -19.53
CA LYS A 47 0.25 3.86 -19.55
C LYS A 47 0.48 4.83 -18.40
N ILE A 48 1.24 4.41 -17.40
CA ILE A 48 1.62 5.27 -16.27
C ILE A 48 2.71 6.23 -16.76
N ASN A 49 2.67 7.46 -16.28
CA ASN A 49 3.70 8.43 -16.62
C ASN A 49 5.03 8.06 -15.97
N ASN A 50 6.11 8.33 -16.69
CA ASN A 50 7.47 8.14 -16.20
C ASN A 50 8.08 9.47 -15.73
N ASP A 51 7.32 10.23 -14.93
CA ASP A 51 7.75 11.51 -14.35
C ASP A 51 7.21 11.66 -12.91
N LEU A 52 7.72 12.66 -12.20
CA LEU A 52 7.32 13.02 -10.83
C LEU A 52 6.50 14.33 -10.78
N THR A 53 5.98 14.75 -11.93
CA THR A 53 5.11 15.93 -12.04
C THR A 53 3.63 15.55 -12.05
N SER A 54 3.35 14.24 -12.15
CA SER A 54 2.01 13.65 -12.23
C SER A 54 1.69 12.79 -11.01
N ASP A 55 2.23 13.18 -9.85
CA ASP A 55 2.00 12.52 -8.57
C ASP A 55 0.52 12.45 -8.20
N PHE A 56 0.16 11.46 -7.39
CA PHE A 56 -1.13 11.40 -6.73
C PHE A 56 -0.95 11.90 -5.30
N ILE A 57 -1.53 13.04 -4.98
CA ILE A 57 -1.37 13.69 -3.66
C ILE A 57 -2.72 13.73 -2.96
N ILE A 58 -2.76 13.16 -1.76
CA ILE A 58 -3.87 13.33 -0.81
C ILE A 58 -3.37 14.24 0.30
N HIS A 59 -4.01 15.38 0.47
CA HIS A 59 -3.69 16.39 1.48
C HIS A 59 -4.43 16.13 2.80
N GLU A 60 -4.30 17.07 3.72
CA GLU A 60 -4.70 16.96 5.12
C GLU A 60 -6.19 16.63 5.34
N LEU A 61 -7.09 17.08 4.46
CA LEU A 61 -8.52 16.73 4.57
C LEU A 61 -8.84 15.33 4.06
N GLY A 62 -7.87 14.61 3.50
CA GLY A 62 -7.98 13.19 3.19
C GLY A 62 -8.81 12.84 1.95
N LEU A 63 -9.07 11.55 1.80
CA LEU A 63 -9.92 10.94 0.78
C LEU A 63 -10.82 9.88 1.42
N TYR A 64 -12.15 10.03 1.26
CA TYR A 64 -13.15 9.15 1.87
C TYR A 64 -13.97 8.41 0.81
N ALA A 65 -13.76 7.10 0.72
CA ALA A 65 -14.45 6.17 -0.16
C ALA A 65 -15.21 5.09 0.65
N ASN A 66 -15.80 5.48 1.78
CA ASN A 66 -16.39 4.58 2.80
C ASN A 66 -17.60 3.76 2.30
N ASN A 67 -18.13 4.10 1.13
CA ASN A 67 -19.23 3.38 0.47
C ASN A 67 -18.79 2.63 -0.80
N THR A 68 -17.48 2.64 -1.09
CA THR A 68 -16.88 2.01 -2.27
C THR A 68 -16.19 0.73 -1.83
N ASN A 69 -16.58 -0.41 -2.42
CA ASN A 69 -15.99 -1.69 -2.06
C ASN A 69 -14.53 -1.73 -2.51
N ASP A 70 -14.23 -1.37 -3.77
CA ASP A 70 -12.88 -1.51 -4.32
C ASP A 70 -12.30 -0.15 -4.72
N VAL A 71 -11.15 0.21 -4.18
CA VAL A 71 -10.43 1.44 -4.51
C VAL A 71 -9.02 1.11 -4.98
N ASP A 72 -8.73 1.35 -6.25
CA ASP A 72 -7.40 1.25 -6.82
C ASP A 72 -6.87 2.67 -7.11
N ILE A 73 -5.74 3.06 -6.52
CA ILE A 73 -5.00 4.29 -6.83
C ILE A 73 -3.66 3.91 -7.46
N ILE A 74 -3.43 4.36 -8.68
CA ILE A 74 -2.24 4.01 -9.47
C ILE A 74 -1.51 5.27 -9.89
N SER A 75 -0.23 5.37 -9.53
CA SER A 75 0.64 6.48 -9.93
C SER A 75 2.10 6.09 -9.81
N ARG A 76 3.02 6.81 -10.47
CA ARG A 76 4.46 6.63 -10.25
C ARG A 76 4.91 7.11 -8.86
N ALA A 77 4.22 8.09 -8.30
CA ALA A 77 4.40 8.51 -6.92
C ALA A 77 3.05 8.80 -6.28
N ILE A 78 2.84 8.26 -5.07
CA ILE A 78 1.65 8.46 -4.25
C ILE A 78 2.10 9.08 -2.94
N LYS A 79 1.57 10.27 -2.62
CA LYS A 79 1.90 11.05 -1.43
C LYS A 79 0.65 11.21 -0.58
N LEU A 80 0.68 10.71 0.65
CA LEU A 80 -0.44 10.79 1.59
C LEU A 80 -0.06 11.69 2.77
N ARG A 81 -0.87 12.72 3.01
CA ARG A 81 -0.70 13.70 4.08
C ARG A 81 -1.94 13.83 4.99
N GLY A 82 -2.91 12.94 4.83
CA GLY A 82 -4.18 12.96 5.55
C GLY A 82 -4.83 11.58 5.51
N GLU A 83 -6.06 11.47 5.99
CA GLU A 83 -6.72 10.17 6.07
C GLU A 83 -7.09 9.59 4.71
N LEU A 84 -7.05 8.25 4.62
CA LEU A 84 -7.53 7.51 3.47
C LEU A 84 -8.40 6.35 3.94
N GLN A 85 -9.68 6.39 3.56
CA GLN A 85 -10.65 5.40 4.01
C GLN A 85 -11.38 4.77 2.82
N ALA A 86 -11.53 3.45 2.83
CA ALA A 86 -12.33 2.69 1.87
C ALA A 86 -13.18 1.64 2.62
N LYS A 87 -14.17 1.05 1.95
CA LYS A 87 -15.08 0.09 2.61
C LYS A 87 -14.51 -1.32 2.70
N GLN A 88 -14.00 -1.87 1.60
CA GLN A 88 -13.50 -3.25 1.55
C GLN A 88 -12.06 -3.27 1.07
N ASP A 89 -11.80 -3.26 -0.23
CA ASP A 89 -10.45 -3.37 -0.77
C ASP A 89 -9.88 -1.99 -1.11
N LEU A 90 -8.71 -1.68 -0.56
CA LEU A 90 -7.92 -0.51 -0.92
C LEU A 90 -6.55 -0.95 -1.43
N ALA A 91 -6.19 -0.51 -2.63
CA ALA A 91 -4.86 -0.74 -3.19
C ALA A 91 -4.22 0.57 -3.66
N LEU A 92 -3.02 0.85 -3.14
CA LEU A 92 -2.10 1.85 -3.66
C LEU A 92 -1.03 1.12 -4.46
N LYS A 93 -0.97 1.38 -5.76
CA LYS A 93 -0.08 0.66 -6.69
C LYS A 93 0.84 1.64 -7.39
N GLN A 94 2.13 1.46 -7.19
CA GLN A 94 3.18 2.24 -7.80
C GLN A 94 3.90 1.45 -8.89
N GLY A 95 4.05 2.11 -10.04
CA GLY A 95 4.98 1.73 -11.11
C GLY A 95 5.12 2.85 -12.13
N ASN A 96 6.02 2.69 -13.10
CA ASN A 96 6.38 3.76 -14.04
C ASN A 96 6.22 3.37 -15.53
N ASP A 97 5.51 2.27 -15.81
CA ASP A 97 5.30 1.78 -17.16
C ASP A 97 3.82 1.53 -17.48
N TYR A 98 3.21 0.50 -16.90
CA TYR A 98 1.89 0.06 -17.29
C TYR A 98 1.09 -0.51 -16.12
N TYR A 99 -0.20 -0.22 -16.09
CA TYR A 99 -1.16 -0.90 -15.23
C TYR A 99 -2.16 -1.65 -16.10
N ASP A 100 -2.21 -2.97 -15.94
CA ASP A 100 -3.16 -3.83 -16.64
C ASP A 100 -4.49 -3.83 -15.89
N TYR A 101 -5.55 -3.34 -16.53
CA TYR A 101 -6.85 -3.19 -15.87
C TYR A 101 -7.56 -4.54 -15.67
N THR A 102 -7.19 -5.56 -16.46
CA THR A 102 -7.82 -6.88 -16.44
C THR A 102 -7.24 -7.76 -15.35
N THR A 103 -5.92 -7.73 -15.15
CA THR A 103 -5.23 -8.53 -14.12
C THR A 103 -5.02 -7.74 -12.83
N GLY A 104 -5.02 -6.41 -12.90
CA GLY A 104 -4.70 -5.54 -11.77
C GLY A 104 -3.20 -5.42 -11.49
N GLU A 105 -2.35 -5.95 -12.36
CA GLU A 105 -0.88 -5.89 -12.25
C GLU A 105 -0.34 -4.51 -12.64
N VAL A 106 0.66 -4.05 -11.90
CA VAL A 106 1.45 -2.86 -12.22
C VAL A 106 2.86 -3.27 -12.63
N LYS A 107 3.38 -2.62 -13.66
CA LYS A 107 4.69 -2.89 -14.26
C LYS A 107 5.54 -1.63 -14.23
N SER A 108 6.84 -1.84 -14.05
CA SER A 108 7.86 -0.81 -14.10
C SER A 108 8.94 -1.15 -15.11
N ASN A 109 9.46 -0.12 -15.77
CA ASN A 109 10.67 -0.16 -16.56
C ASN A 109 11.89 0.17 -15.66
N THR A 110 13.06 -0.37 -16.04
CA THR A 110 14.31 -0.19 -15.29
C THR A 110 15.13 1.03 -15.74
N ASN A 111 14.64 1.79 -16.73
CA ASN A 111 15.39 2.87 -17.37
C ASN A 111 15.01 4.26 -16.85
N ALA A 112 14.04 4.35 -15.94
CA ALA A 112 13.66 5.60 -15.32
C ALA A 112 14.72 6.10 -14.33
N ALA A 113 14.72 7.41 -14.08
CA ALA A 113 15.49 7.98 -12.98
C ALA A 113 14.99 7.39 -11.64
N PRO A 114 15.88 6.88 -10.77
CA PRO A 114 15.46 6.20 -9.55
C PRO A 114 14.74 7.15 -8.60
N ILE A 115 13.84 6.59 -7.81
CA ILE A 115 13.10 7.28 -6.74
C ILE A 115 13.26 6.49 -5.46
N GLU A 116 13.32 7.18 -4.33
CA GLU A 116 13.51 6.54 -3.03
C GLU A 116 12.23 5.86 -2.54
N PHE A 117 11.10 6.57 -2.59
CA PHE A 117 9.80 6.04 -2.19
C PHE A 117 8.77 6.23 -3.30
N GLY A 118 8.11 5.13 -3.67
CA GLY A 118 6.98 5.14 -4.59
C GLY A 118 5.66 5.46 -3.91
N ILE A 119 5.54 5.07 -2.64
CA ILE A 119 4.43 5.42 -1.75
C ILE A 119 5.03 6.09 -0.51
N ASP A 120 4.68 7.35 -0.29
CA ASP A 120 5.18 8.16 0.82
C ASP A 120 4.00 8.71 1.64
N ILE A 121 3.85 8.17 2.85
CA ILE A 121 2.86 8.58 3.85
C ILE A 121 3.60 9.42 4.88
N SER A 122 4.09 10.60 4.49
CA SER A 122 5.08 11.38 5.27
C SER A 122 4.50 12.22 6.41
N HIS A 123 3.19 12.21 6.62
CA HIS A 123 2.53 12.88 7.75
C HIS A 123 1.71 11.88 8.58
N LEU A 124 1.44 12.24 9.84
CA LEU A 124 0.52 11.51 10.69
C LEU A 124 -0.81 11.30 9.96
N SER A 125 -1.07 10.06 9.52
CA SER A 125 -2.19 9.72 8.65
C SER A 125 -2.74 8.36 9.04
N ASN A 126 -4.07 8.22 9.01
CA ASN A 126 -4.74 6.95 9.23
C ASN A 126 -5.24 6.39 7.89
N ILE A 127 -4.94 5.12 7.63
CA ILE A 127 -5.47 4.37 6.49
C ILE A 127 -6.35 3.25 7.02
N SER A 128 -7.58 3.15 6.53
CA SER A 128 -8.49 2.07 6.93
C SER A 128 -9.34 1.53 5.78
N ALA A 129 -9.44 0.19 5.72
CA ALA A 129 -10.31 -0.54 4.80
C ALA A 129 -10.49 -1.99 5.28
N GLY A 130 -11.34 -2.78 4.62
CA GLY A 130 -11.43 -4.24 4.81
C GLY A 130 -10.11 -4.98 4.55
N SER A 131 -9.42 -4.63 3.48
CA SER A 131 -8.11 -5.12 3.07
C SER A 131 -7.31 -3.95 2.49
N ILE A 132 -6.00 -3.94 2.74
CA ILE A 132 -5.11 -2.90 2.23
C ILE A 132 -3.93 -3.54 1.51
N LYS A 133 -3.61 -3.04 0.32
CA LYS A 133 -2.41 -3.39 -0.45
C LYS A 133 -1.60 -2.15 -0.82
N LEU A 134 -0.33 -2.11 -0.44
CA LEU A 134 0.64 -1.12 -0.89
C LEU A 134 1.67 -1.85 -1.75
N ILE A 135 1.72 -1.56 -3.05
CA ILE A 135 2.54 -2.30 -4.01
C ILE A 135 3.45 -1.31 -4.73
N VAL A 136 4.77 -1.51 -4.68
CA VAL A 136 5.77 -0.67 -5.34
C VAL A 136 6.67 -1.54 -6.21
N THR A 137 6.56 -1.40 -7.54
CA THR A 137 7.29 -2.28 -8.48
C THR A 137 8.49 -1.61 -9.15
N GLU A 138 8.68 -0.30 -8.98
CA GLU A 138 9.86 0.40 -9.52
C GLU A 138 11.12 0.00 -8.76
N LYS A 139 12.18 -0.35 -9.52
CA LYS A 139 13.44 -0.83 -8.97
C LYS A 139 14.04 0.17 -7.97
N GLY A 140 14.32 -0.29 -6.77
CA GLY A 140 14.88 0.48 -5.66
C GLY A 140 13.88 1.39 -4.95
N ALA A 141 12.65 1.53 -5.44
CA ALA A 141 11.63 2.36 -4.81
C ALA A 141 10.97 1.62 -3.65
N GLY A 142 10.82 2.31 -2.53
CA GLY A 142 10.28 1.80 -1.28
C GLY A 142 8.89 2.31 -0.91
N VAL A 143 8.49 1.98 0.32
CA VAL A 143 7.36 2.58 1.04
C VAL A 143 7.88 3.27 2.30
N ASN A 144 7.48 4.52 2.51
CA ASN A 144 7.73 5.24 3.75
C ASN A 144 6.41 5.60 4.42
N THR A 145 6.33 5.37 5.73
CA THR A 145 5.23 5.87 6.56
C THR A 145 5.77 6.73 7.69
N ALA A 146 4.99 7.72 8.08
CA ALA A 146 5.09 8.43 9.34
C ALA A 146 4.32 7.66 10.43
N ASP A 147 4.27 8.23 11.63
CA ASP A 147 3.40 7.75 12.71
C ASP A 147 1.93 7.75 12.25
N GLY A 148 1.07 7.02 12.95
CA GLY A 148 -0.35 6.85 12.60
C GLY A 148 -0.73 5.38 12.55
N ASP A 149 -1.85 5.05 11.94
CA ASP A 149 -2.35 3.68 11.89
C ASP A 149 -2.73 3.25 10.46
N ILE A 150 -2.33 2.04 10.07
CA ILE A 150 -2.82 1.34 8.87
C ILE A 150 -3.59 0.11 9.37
N ILE A 151 -4.91 0.13 9.22
CA ILE A 151 -5.81 -0.82 9.87
C ILE A 151 -6.65 -1.54 8.82
N THR A 152 -6.64 -2.88 8.85
CA THR A 152 -7.60 -3.70 8.11
C THR A 152 -8.64 -4.32 9.05
N ASP A 153 -9.93 -4.18 8.72
CA ASP A 153 -11.05 -4.60 9.59
C ASP A 153 -11.79 -5.88 9.12
N LEU A 154 -11.46 -6.42 7.94
CA LEU A 154 -12.07 -7.66 7.42
C LEU A 154 -11.04 -8.74 7.06
N SER A 155 -9.93 -8.35 6.47
CA SER A 155 -8.96 -9.24 5.81
C SER A 155 -7.53 -8.74 6.05
N ASN A 156 -6.63 -9.02 5.12
CA ASN A 156 -5.18 -8.89 5.28
C ASN A 156 -4.67 -7.51 4.88
N LEU A 157 -3.51 -7.16 5.45
CA LEU A 157 -2.65 -6.07 5.02
C LEU A 157 -1.46 -6.65 4.26
N GLU A 158 -1.17 -6.08 3.10
CA GLU A 158 -0.03 -6.45 2.25
C GLU A 158 0.77 -5.20 1.89
N ILE A 159 2.06 -5.18 2.20
CA ILE A 159 2.97 -4.12 1.81
C ILE A 159 4.17 -4.76 1.10
N THR A 160 4.31 -4.48 -0.19
CA THR A 160 5.38 -5.02 -1.03
C THR A 160 6.09 -3.90 -1.75
N ALA A 161 7.42 -3.89 -1.70
CA ALA A 161 8.25 -2.98 -2.47
C ALA A 161 9.48 -3.67 -3.05
N ASP A 162 10.02 -3.10 -4.14
CA ASP A 162 11.35 -3.48 -4.60
C ASP A 162 12.43 -3.00 -3.61
N GLY A 163 12.34 -1.74 -3.17
CA GLY A 163 13.25 -1.11 -2.22
C GLY A 163 12.84 -1.26 -0.75
N ASP A 164 13.26 -0.28 0.06
CA ASP A 164 13.08 -0.31 1.51
C ASP A 164 11.62 -0.17 1.95
N LEU A 165 11.24 -0.83 3.05
CA LEU A 165 10.03 -0.53 3.79
C LEU A 165 10.41 0.19 5.10
N VAL A 166 10.00 1.45 5.24
CA VAL A 166 10.16 2.26 6.45
C VAL A 166 8.79 2.45 7.08
N LEU A 167 8.50 1.68 8.13
CA LEU A 167 7.16 1.50 8.70
C LEU A 167 7.10 2.07 10.12
N LYS A 168 6.77 3.36 10.21
CA LYS A 168 6.60 4.07 11.51
C LYS A 168 5.16 4.02 12.02
N ALA A 169 4.20 3.77 11.13
CA ALA A 169 2.79 3.63 11.49
C ALA A 169 2.57 2.29 12.20
N ASN A 170 1.60 2.24 13.11
CA ASN A 170 1.13 0.96 13.62
C ASN A 170 0.37 0.23 12.51
N LEU A 171 0.61 -1.07 12.39
CA LEU A 171 -0.05 -1.93 11.42
C LEU A 171 -0.96 -2.90 12.17
N SER A 172 -2.25 -2.91 11.86
CA SER A 172 -3.22 -3.81 12.49
C SER A 172 -4.05 -4.54 11.44
N SER A 173 -4.21 -5.86 11.61
CA SER A 173 -5.01 -6.69 10.71
C SER A 173 -5.86 -7.72 11.43
N GLN A 174 -7.10 -7.87 10.97
CA GLN A 174 -8.03 -8.91 11.44
C GLN A 174 -7.70 -10.31 10.91
N THR A 175 -6.76 -10.41 9.97
CA THR A 175 -6.22 -11.69 9.51
C THR A 175 -4.69 -11.62 9.49
N ASP A 176 -4.08 -11.51 8.33
CA ASP A 176 -2.64 -11.58 8.13
C ASP A 176 -2.03 -10.20 7.86
N ILE A 177 -0.74 -10.05 8.18
CA ILE A 177 0.11 -8.96 7.71
C ILE A 177 1.27 -9.56 6.94
N ASN A 178 1.41 -9.17 5.67
CA ASN A 178 2.50 -9.61 4.80
C ASN A 178 3.36 -8.41 4.40
N LEU A 179 4.63 -8.43 4.78
CA LEU A 179 5.60 -7.38 4.47
C LEU A 179 6.71 -7.95 3.61
N THR A 180 6.95 -7.39 2.42
CA THR A 180 7.98 -7.87 1.51
C THR A 180 8.82 -6.72 0.97
N SER A 181 10.13 -6.80 1.16
CA SER A 181 11.13 -5.98 0.48
C SER A 181 12.00 -6.88 -0.39
N HIS A 182 11.91 -6.74 -1.72
CA HIS A 182 12.58 -7.65 -2.65
C HIS A 182 14.09 -7.43 -2.74
N HIS A 183 14.56 -6.19 -2.58
CA HIS A 183 15.97 -5.82 -2.70
C HIS A 183 16.43 -4.80 -1.63
N GLY A 184 15.60 -4.51 -0.63
CA GLY A 184 15.90 -3.55 0.44
C GLY A 184 15.80 -4.16 1.84
N ASN A 185 15.70 -3.25 2.81
CA ASN A 185 15.52 -3.51 4.23
C ASN A 185 14.07 -3.30 4.62
N ILE A 186 13.69 -3.87 5.76
CA ILE A 186 12.44 -3.53 6.45
C ILE A 186 12.84 -2.93 7.81
N THR A 187 12.56 -1.65 8.00
CA THR A 187 12.71 -0.95 9.28
C THR A 187 11.33 -0.65 9.82
N GLN A 188 11.00 -1.25 10.96
CA GLN A 188 9.72 -1.07 11.63
C GLN A 188 9.95 -0.37 12.96
N SER A 189 9.29 0.78 13.16
CA SER A 189 9.28 1.52 14.43
C SER A 189 7.87 1.61 15.04
N GLY A 190 6.80 1.44 14.25
CA GLY A 190 5.42 1.32 14.74
C GLY A 190 5.08 -0.11 15.15
N ASP A 191 4.05 -0.33 15.98
CA ASP A 191 3.69 -1.68 16.42
C ASP A 191 2.98 -2.47 15.29
N ILE A 192 3.21 -3.78 15.19
CA ILE A 192 2.54 -4.66 14.22
C ILE A 192 1.68 -5.68 14.98
N LYS A 193 0.38 -5.74 14.67
CA LYS A 193 -0.57 -6.65 15.33
C LYS A 193 -1.45 -7.35 14.30
N ALA A 194 -1.41 -8.69 14.26
CA ALA A 194 -2.27 -9.49 13.38
C ALA A 194 -3.02 -10.56 14.19
N VAL A 195 -4.30 -10.75 13.88
CA VAL A 195 -5.13 -11.80 14.50
C VAL A 195 -4.75 -13.20 14.00
N GLN A 196 -4.21 -13.33 12.78
CA GLN A 196 -3.67 -14.58 12.28
C GLN A 196 -2.15 -14.48 12.16
N ASN A 197 -1.61 -14.38 10.96
CA ASN A 197 -0.17 -14.51 10.73
C ASN A 197 0.49 -13.14 10.48
N ILE A 198 1.78 -13.05 10.83
CA ILE A 198 2.67 -11.99 10.35
C ILE A 198 3.81 -12.67 9.59
N ASP A 199 3.96 -12.33 8.31
CA ASP A 199 5.03 -12.80 7.45
C ASP A 199 5.89 -11.60 7.01
N ILE A 200 7.13 -11.53 7.49
CA ILE A 200 8.08 -10.47 7.18
C ILE A 200 9.21 -11.06 6.32
N ASN A 201 9.34 -10.58 5.09
CA ASN A 201 10.34 -11.02 4.13
C ASN A 201 11.20 -9.82 3.70
N ALA A 202 12.35 -9.64 4.36
CA ALA A 202 13.34 -8.64 3.97
C ALA A 202 14.48 -9.30 3.21
N ASN A 203 14.79 -8.87 1.99
CA ASN A 203 15.94 -9.42 1.27
C ASN A 203 17.27 -9.15 1.99
N GLN A 204 17.38 -8.00 2.66
CA GLN A 204 18.56 -7.61 3.42
C GLN A 204 18.30 -7.72 4.92
N THR A 205 18.13 -6.60 5.62
CA THR A 205 17.95 -6.55 7.09
C THR A 205 16.50 -6.33 7.46
N TYR A 206 16.02 -7.05 8.47
CA TYR A 206 14.84 -6.65 9.23
C TYR A 206 15.29 -6.00 10.54
N GLN A 207 14.94 -4.74 10.73
CA GLN A 207 15.23 -3.93 11.91
C GLN A 207 13.92 -3.65 12.65
N ASN A 208 13.74 -4.30 13.81
CA ASN A 208 12.64 -4.02 14.72
C ASN A 208 13.07 -2.99 15.77
N GLU A 209 12.41 -1.84 15.74
CA GLU A 209 12.51 -0.73 16.69
C GLU A 209 11.16 -0.45 17.39
N GLY A 210 10.09 -1.11 16.97
CA GLY A 210 8.77 -1.01 17.59
C GLY A 210 8.69 -1.77 18.92
N LYS A 211 7.62 -1.54 19.69
CA LYS A 211 7.46 -2.18 21.00
C LYS A 211 6.86 -3.56 20.86
N ASP A 212 5.84 -3.71 20.01
CA ASP A 212 5.08 -4.94 19.85
C ASP A 212 5.03 -5.37 18.38
N THR A 213 5.47 -6.59 18.09
CA THR A 213 5.16 -7.35 16.86
C THR A 213 4.49 -8.65 17.28
N ILE A 214 3.17 -8.69 17.22
CA ILE A 214 2.33 -9.75 17.80
C ILE A 214 1.43 -10.37 16.76
N ALA A 215 1.66 -11.65 16.46
CA ALA A 215 0.75 -12.47 15.67
C ALA A 215 0.03 -13.47 16.60
N GLN A 216 -1.30 -13.61 16.50
CA GLN A 216 -1.95 -14.62 17.34
C GLN A 216 -1.75 -16.05 16.82
N ALA A 217 -1.61 -16.24 15.50
CA ALA A 217 -1.37 -17.57 14.92
C ALA A 217 0.12 -17.85 14.71
N ASN A 218 0.80 -17.23 13.74
CA ASN A 218 2.22 -17.45 13.45
C ASN A 218 2.96 -16.14 13.16
N LEU A 219 4.20 -16.03 13.62
CA LEU A 219 5.12 -14.96 13.24
C LEU A 219 6.31 -15.59 12.50
N ALA A 220 6.45 -15.31 11.20
CA ALA A 220 7.58 -15.75 10.39
C ALA A 220 8.38 -14.53 9.91
N ILE A 221 9.70 -14.59 10.10
CA ILE A 221 10.62 -13.53 9.69
C ILE A 221 11.75 -14.17 8.88
N THR A 222 11.87 -13.77 7.62
CA THR A 222 12.92 -14.18 6.70
C THR A 222 13.77 -12.96 6.33
N ALA A 223 15.02 -12.94 6.76
CA ALA A 223 15.99 -11.89 6.43
C ALA A 223 17.43 -12.40 6.49
N ASN A 224 18.37 -11.73 5.81
CA ASN A 224 19.81 -12.03 5.98
C ASN A 224 20.30 -11.64 7.37
N THR A 225 19.76 -10.55 7.91
CA THR A 225 20.06 -10.04 9.25
C THR A 225 18.77 -9.66 9.94
N VAL A 226 18.59 -10.09 11.20
CA VAL A 226 17.49 -9.66 12.06
C VAL A 226 18.06 -8.93 13.28
N ASN A 227 17.71 -7.65 13.41
CA ASN A 227 18.10 -6.82 14.53
C ASN A 227 16.86 -6.43 15.33
N ASN A 228 16.77 -6.88 16.58
CA ASN A 228 15.68 -6.52 17.48
C ASN A 228 16.20 -5.59 18.59
N GLN A 229 15.83 -4.31 18.56
CA GLN A 229 16.30 -3.29 19.52
C GLN A 229 15.40 -3.15 20.76
N GLY A 230 14.89 -4.26 21.27
CA GLY A 230 14.16 -4.31 22.54
C GLY A 230 12.63 -4.42 22.43
N GLY A 231 12.11 -4.57 21.21
CA GLY A 231 10.71 -4.89 20.97
C GLY A 231 10.37 -6.37 21.22
N GLN A 232 9.11 -6.63 21.54
CA GLN A 232 8.55 -7.95 21.68
C GLN A 232 8.23 -8.53 20.29
N LEU A 233 8.86 -9.65 19.94
CA LEU A 233 8.48 -10.49 18.81
C LEU A 233 7.74 -11.70 19.39
N GLN A 234 6.42 -11.73 19.33
CA GLN A 234 5.62 -12.78 19.97
C GLN A 234 4.62 -13.43 19.02
N GLN A 235 4.59 -14.77 19.07
CA GLN A 235 3.49 -15.60 18.62
C GLN A 235 2.58 -15.95 19.81
N VAL A 236 1.26 -15.91 19.65
CA VAL A 236 0.30 -16.44 20.66
C VAL A 236 -0.08 -17.89 20.36
N VAL A 237 0.89 -18.75 20.05
CA VAL A 237 0.77 -20.22 20.12
C VAL A 237 2.16 -20.83 20.36
N ILE A 238 2.35 -21.54 21.48
CA ILE A 238 3.53 -22.39 21.72
C ILE A 238 3.34 -23.69 20.94
N LEU A 239 4.11 -23.90 19.87
CA LEU A 239 4.34 -25.23 19.31
C LEU A 239 5.84 -25.51 19.35
N ILE A 240 6.26 -26.26 20.37
CA ILE A 240 7.59 -26.86 20.43
C ILE A 240 7.58 -28.03 19.44
N SER A 241 8.16 -27.86 18.27
CA SER A 241 8.53 -29.00 17.44
C SER A 241 9.85 -29.56 17.98
N GLN A 242 9.82 -30.83 18.40
CA GLN A 242 10.97 -31.62 18.84
C GLN A 242 12.02 -31.77 17.74
#